data_AF-A0A837IR61-F1
#
_entry.id   AF-A0A837IR61-F1
#
_cell.length_a   1.000
_cell.length_b   1.000
_cell.length_c   1.000
_cell.angle_alpha   90.00
_cell.angle_beta   90.00
_cell.angle_gamma   90.00
#
_symmetry.space_group_name_H-M   'P 1'
#
loop_
_entity.id
_entity.type
_entity.pdbx_description
1 polymer ?
#
loop_
_entity_poly.entity_id
_entity_poly.type
_entity_poly.pdbx_seq_one_letter_code
_entity_poly.pdbx_strand_id
1 'polypeptide(L)'
;MMRPGVVRVLGQMGPRFVRSPSFVPRGGTSAGERVIPDANLPTEYVEGFLDITPDGHGYLRPKMIPSSKDVYISSSQVRRFNLRPGDMVGGQAREPKESERYWGLLKVEKVNGDTPEKAGERPHFDEMTAVFPDEQIILETETEPLSTRIIDLIAPVGKGQRGLIVAQPKAGKTWLLRDMAQALSKNYPQMHVMAVLIGERPEEVTEVTRNLKGDVAASHFDEPPLEQVRIAELALERAKRLVESGRDVFVLLDSITRLARAYNLIGGNSGRMLSGGFSAEAIYPAKKAFGAARKLEEGGSLTIVGTCLVDTGSRMDDLIYEEFKGTGNMELHLDRRLADRRIYPAFNLLVSGTRGEEKLLGKRLEKVMQLRRMLDLLGEDERTELLIGKMKKTKNNDEFLDSLTKAG
;
A
#
# COMPACT_ATOMS: atom_id res chain seq x y z
N MET A 1 -39.31 21.90 -9.80
CA MET A 1 -39.08 22.84 -8.68
C MET A 1 -37.57 22.93 -8.46
N MET A 2 -36.90 23.79 -9.23
CA MET A 2 -35.45 24.02 -9.16
C MET A 2 -35.14 25.00 -8.03
N ARG A 3 -34.09 24.76 -7.25
CA ARG A 3 -33.45 25.79 -6.41
C ARG A 3 -32.07 26.14 -6.99
N PRO A 4 -31.72 27.44 -7.09
CA PRO A 4 -30.50 27.92 -7.73
C PRO A 4 -29.30 28.01 -6.77
N GLY A 5 -28.12 28.05 -7.38
CA GLY A 5 -26.81 28.06 -6.72
C GLY A 5 -26.48 29.32 -5.92
N VAL A 6 -25.48 29.19 -5.06
CA VAL A 6 -24.93 30.26 -4.24
C VAL A 6 -23.63 30.76 -4.88
N VAL A 7 -23.68 32.02 -5.28
CA VAL A 7 -22.58 32.83 -5.83
C VAL A 7 -21.68 33.32 -4.69
N ARG A 8 -20.35 33.25 -4.89
CA ARG A 8 -19.32 33.90 -4.06
C ARG A 8 -19.45 35.42 -4.13
N VAL A 9 -19.49 36.09 -2.98
CA VAL A 9 -19.28 37.54 -2.87
C VAL A 9 -17.95 37.79 -2.16
N LEU A 10 -17.01 38.41 -2.87
CA LEU A 10 -15.77 38.98 -2.36
C LEU A 10 -16.09 40.30 -1.64
N GLY A 11 -15.88 40.35 -0.33
CA GLY A 11 -15.91 41.58 0.47
C GLY A 11 -14.50 41.98 0.89
N GLN A 12 -13.98 43.06 0.31
CA GLN A 12 -12.77 43.74 0.77
C GLN A 12 -13.02 44.39 2.14
N MET A 13 -12.15 44.14 3.12
CA MET A 13 -12.00 44.97 4.32
C MET A 13 -10.58 45.54 4.37
N GLY A 14 -10.49 46.88 4.41
CA GLY A 14 -9.24 47.64 4.49
C GLY A 14 -8.53 47.55 5.86
N PRO A 15 -7.32 48.11 5.97
CA PRO A 15 -6.42 47.85 7.09
C PRO A 15 -6.85 48.62 8.35
N ARG A 16 -7.05 47.89 9.46
CA ARG A 16 -7.15 48.50 10.80
C ARG A 16 -5.76 48.62 11.41
N PHE A 17 -5.30 49.86 11.53
CA PHE A 17 -4.14 50.23 12.35
C PHE A 17 -4.45 49.97 13.84
N VAL A 18 -3.68 49.08 14.47
CA VAL A 18 -3.64 48.92 15.93
C VAL A 18 -2.31 49.50 16.42
N ARG A 19 -2.38 50.49 17.32
CA ARG A 19 -1.22 51.12 17.95
C ARG A 19 -0.43 50.09 18.77
N SER A 20 0.85 49.93 18.45
CA SER A 20 1.81 49.15 19.23
C SER A 20 2.11 49.85 20.56
N PRO A 21 2.08 49.17 21.72
CA PRO A 21 2.63 49.73 22.95
C PRO A 21 4.16 49.74 22.87
N SER A 22 4.74 50.90 23.15
CA SER A 22 6.18 51.14 23.27
C SER A 22 6.78 50.35 24.44
N PHE A 23 7.61 49.36 24.12
CA PHE A 23 8.39 48.63 25.13
C PHE A 23 9.68 49.39 25.43
N VAL A 24 9.80 49.90 26.66
CA VAL A 24 11.05 50.47 27.18
C VAL A 24 11.91 49.31 27.69
N PRO A 25 13.16 49.12 27.21
CA PRO A 25 13.98 48.02 27.70
C PRO A 25 14.49 48.37 29.10
N ARG A 26 13.96 47.67 30.12
CA ARG A 26 14.59 47.65 31.45
C ARG A 26 15.77 46.70 31.43
N GLY A 27 16.93 47.28 31.75
CA GLY A 27 18.15 46.72 32.32
C GLY A 27 18.34 45.20 32.28
N GLY A 28 19.40 44.79 31.58
CA GLY A 28 19.86 43.41 31.55
C GLY A 28 20.13 42.83 32.93
N THR A 29 19.62 41.62 33.12
CA THR A 29 20.23 40.59 33.94
C THR A 29 20.54 39.42 33.02
N SER A 30 21.74 38.87 33.20
CA SER A 30 22.34 37.76 32.46
C SER A 30 21.32 36.69 32.06
N ALA A 31 21.33 36.34 30.77
CA ALA A 31 20.65 35.17 30.24
C ALA A 31 21.08 33.94 31.06
N GLY A 32 20.23 33.52 31.99
CA GLY A 32 20.37 32.21 32.62
C GLY A 32 20.29 31.17 31.51
N GLU A 33 21.37 30.39 31.37
CA GLU A 33 21.39 29.20 30.53
C GLU A 33 20.12 28.41 30.80
N ARG A 34 19.22 28.36 29.81
CA ARG A 34 18.20 27.32 29.78
C ARG A 34 18.95 26.02 29.55
N VAL A 35 19.41 25.40 30.63
CA VAL A 35 19.87 24.02 30.61
C VAL A 35 18.66 23.21 30.15
N ILE A 36 18.71 22.70 28.92
CA ILE A 36 17.72 21.76 28.43
C ILE A 36 17.80 20.57 29.39
N PRO A 37 16.71 20.21 30.10
CA PRO A 37 16.71 19.01 30.92
C PRO A 37 17.20 17.85 30.04
N ASP A 38 18.16 17.07 30.53
CA ASP A 38 18.74 15.91 29.85
C ASP A 38 19.81 16.20 28.77
N ALA A 39 20.30 17.45 28.60
CA ALA A 39 21.34 17.79 27.62
C ALA A 39 22.66 17.01 27.76
N ASN A 40 22.95 16.48 28.95
CA ASN A 40 24.18 15.74 29.27
C ASN A 40 23.94 14.24 29.47
N LEU A 41 22.74 13.72 29.22
CA LEU A 41 22.51 12.27 29.26
C LEU A 41 23.09 11.62 28.01
N PRO A 42 23.64 10.39 28.10
CA PRO A 42 24.03 9.65 26.92
C PRO A 42 22.80 9.44 26.02
N THR A 43 22.95 9.78 24.74
CA THR A 43 21.90 9.62 23.74
C THR A 43 22.33 8.64 22.68
N GLU A 44 21.36 7.93 22.11
CA GLU A 44 21.56 7.12 20.91
C GLU A 44 20.66 7.60 19.79
N TYR A 45 21.16 7.50 18.56
CA TYR A 45 20.35 7.74 17.38
C TYR A 45 19.42 6.55 17.16
N VAL A 46 18.12 6.82 17.13
CA VAL A 46 17.07 5.84 16.90
C VAL A 46 16.21 6.25 15.72
N GLU A 47 15.58 5.27 15.07
CA GLU A 47 14.65 5.49 13.97
C GLU A 47 13.49 4.51 14.07
N GLY A 48 12.29 4.96 13.74
CA GLY A 48 11.11 4.10 13.73
C GLY A 48 9.88 4.75 13.09
N PHE A 49 8.88 3.93 12.82
CA PHE A 49 7.61 4.33 12.23
C PHE A 49 6.71 4.96 13.29
N LEU A 50 6.28 6.19 13.07
CA LEU A 50 5.44 6.95 13.98
C LEU A 50 4.01 6.38 14.04
N ASP A 51 3.62 5.94 15.22
CA ASP A 51 2.26 5.52 15.58
C ASP A 51 1.71 6.48 16.65
N ILE A 52 0.67 7.24 16.31
CA ILE A 52 0.13 8.32 17.15
C ILE A 52 -1.08 7.79 17.92
N THR A 53 -1.12 8.06 19.22
CA THR A 53 -2.25 7.71 20.09
C THR A 53 -3.37 8.76 19.97
N PRO A 54 -4.61 8.42 20.36
CA PRO A 54 -5.71 9.40 20.40
C PRO A 54 -5.42 10.65 21.24
N ASP A 55 -4.55 10.53 22.25
CA ASP A 55 -4.12 11.64 23.12
C ASP A 55 -3.09 12.56 22.46
N GLY A 56 -2.64 12.23 21.24
CA GLY A 56 -1.77 13.05 20.39
C GLY A 56 -0.27 12.91 20.64
N HIS A 57 0.15 12.15 21.65
CA HIS A 57 1.54 11.67 21.74
C HIS A 57 1.70 10.42 20.86
N GLY A 58 2.93 9.93 20.68
CA GLY A 58 3.14 8.76 19.83
C GLY A 58 4.30 7.88 20.27
N TYR A 59 4.50 6.82 19.50
CA TYR A 59 5.60 5.88 19.64
C TYR A 59 6.24 5.64 18.28
N LEU A 60 7.57 5.68 18.22
CA LEU A 60 8.33 5.23 17.07
C LEU A 60 8.50 3.72 17.20
N ARG A 61 7.84 2.97 16.31
CA ARG A 61 7.87 1.51 16.27
C ARG A 61 9.00 1.06 15.34
N PRO A 62 9.98 0.26 15.79
CA PRO A 62 11.04 -0.23 14.91
C PRO A 62 10.53 -1.12 13.75
N LYS A 63 9.44 -1.86 13.97
CA LYS A 63 8.88 -2.82 13.00
C LYS A 63 7.36 -2.68 12.82
N MET A 64 6.81 -1.46 12.95
CA MET A 64 5.37 -1.15 12.87
C MET A 64 4.45 -1.87 13.89
N ILE A 65 5.01 -2.73 14.73
CA ILE A 65 4.31 -3.47 15.79
C ILE A 65 4.79 -2.91 17.14
N PRO A 66 3.90 -2.81 18.15
CA PRO A 66 4.30 -2.47 19.51
C PRO A 66 5.40 -3.39 20.04
N SER A 67 6.43 -2.82 20.65
CA SER A 67 7.57 -3.54 21.18
C SER A 67 8.14 -2.88 22.44
N SER A 68 8.98 -3.59 23.19
CA SER A 68 9.73 -2.98 24.30
C SER A 68 10.79 -1.97 23.83
N LYS A 69 11.10 -1.94 22.53
CA LYS A 69 12.09 -1.05 21.91
C LYS A 69 11.48 0.23 21.35
N ASP A 70 10.21 0.49 21.66
CA ASP A 70 9.53 1.66 21.16
C ASP A 70 10.05 2.93 21.84
N VAL A 71 10.06 4.01 21.06
CA VAL A 71 10.55 5.32 21.51
C VAL A 71 9.38 6.27 21.62
N TYR A 72 9.14 6.79 22.82
CA TYR A 72 8.12 7.79 23.07
C TYR A 72 8.48 9.11 22.36
N ILE A 73 7.49 9.70 21.70
CA ILE A 73 7.56 11.05 21.14
C ILE A 73 6.41 11.90 21.69
N SER A 74 6.73 13.11 22.14
CA SER A 74 5.76 13.98 22.79
C SER A 74 4.79 14.59 21.77
N SER A 75 3.58 14.94 22.24
CA SER A 75 2.60 15.65 21.41
C SER A 75 3.11 17.01 20.93
N SER A 76 4.01 17.66 21.68
CA SER A 76 4.64 18.92 21.28
C SER A 76 5.61 18.73 20.11
N GLN A 77 6.39 17.65 20.09
CA GLN A 77 7.27 17.31 18.96
C GLN A 77 6.46 16.94 17.72
N VAL A 78 5.44 16.08 17.88
CA VAL A 78 4.52 15.71 16.80
C VAL A 78 3.91 16.94 16.13
N ARG A 79 3.35 17.87 16.93
CA ARG A 79 2.74 19.10 16.40
C ARG A 79 3.77 20.04 15.78
N ARG A 80 4.94 20.22 16.41
CA ARG A 80 5.97 21.15 15.94
C ARG A 80 6.47 20.84 14.54
N PHE A 81 6.63 19.57 14.21
CA PHE A 81 7.16 19.12 12.91
C PHE A 81 6.06 18.61 11.97
N ASN A 82 4.77 18.84 12.29
CA ASN A 82 3.62 18.39 11.51
C ASN A 82 3.70 16.88 11.14
N LEU A 83 4.10 16.06 12.13
CA LEU A 83 4.30 14.62 11.92
C LEU A 83 2.94 13.91 11.85
N ARG A 84 2.86 12.90 11.00
CA ARG A 84 1.66 12.09 10.75
C ARG A 84 1.95 10.60 10.96
N PRO A 85 0.93 9.78 11.26
CA PRO A 85 1.12 8.34 11.35
C PRO A 85 1.80 7.78 10.09
N GLY A 86 2.70 6.81 10.27
CA GLY A 86 3.47 6.19 9.20
C GLY A 86 4.75 6.94 8.81
N ASP A 87 5.03 8.11 9.39
CA ASP A 87 6.31 8.79 9.17
C ASP A 87 7.46 7.97 9.74
N MET A 88 8.52 7.79 8.98
CA MET A 88 9.78 7.28 9.50
C MET A 88 10.51 8.44 10.15
N VAL A 89 10.60 8.43 11.48
CA VAL A 89 11.19 9.51 12.26
C VAL A 89 12.50 9.02 12.85
N GLY A 90 13.58 9.77 12.62
CA GLY A 90 14.91 9.51 13.13
C GLY A 90 15.42 10.66 13.99
N GLY A 91 16.14 10.34 15.06
CA GLY A 91 16.72 11.35 15.94
C GLY A 91 17.36 10.81 17.21
N GLN A 92 17.84 11.73 18.05
CA GLN A 92 18.49 11.39 19.32
C GLN A 92 17.44 11.03 20.38
N ALA A 93 17.58 9.87 20.99
CA ALA A 93 16.77 9.42 22.11
C ALA A 93 17.62 9.11 23.34
N ARG A 94 17.00 9.17 24.51
CA ARG A 94 17.60 8.79 25.78
C ARG A 94 16.89 7.59 26.40
N GLU A 95 17.62 6.90 27.26
CA GLU A 95 17.05 5.85 28.11
C GLU A 95 15.91 6.38 29.00
N PRO A 96 14.94 5.52 29.36
CA PRO A 96 13.86 5.86 30.28
C PRO A 96 14.42 6.26 31.65
N LYS A 97 13.82 7.27 32.27
CA LYS A 97 14.00 7.55 33.71
C LYS A 97 13.29 6.48 34.55
N GLU A 98 13.56 6.43 35.85
CA GLU A 98 12.94 5.43 36.75
C GLU A 98 11.40 5.39 36.69
N SER A 99 10.75 6.52 36.36
CA SER A 99 9.30 6.63 36.20
C SER A 99 8.76 6.35 34.79
N GLU A 100 9.63 6.09 33.82
CA GLU A 100 9.29 5.96 32.40
C GLU A 100 9.48 4.53 31.92
N ARG A 101 8.60 4.08 31.02
CA ARG A 101 8.66 2.71 30.47
C ARG A 101 9.47 2.60 29.18
N TYR A 102 9.54 3.68 28.41
CA TYR A 102 10.07 3.71 27.05
C TYR A 102 11.18 4.75 26.94
N TRP A 103 12.05 4.56 25.96
CA TRP A 103 13.02 5.58 25.57
C TRP A 103 12.30 6.87 25.17
N GLY A 104 12.89 8.02 25.45
CA GLY A 104 12.31 9.32 25.10
C GLY A 104 13.07 9.98 23.96
N LEU A 105 12.39 10.33 22.87
CA LEU A 105 12.99 11.10 21.78
C LEU A 105 13.24 12.54 22.23
N LEU A 106 14.50 12.98 22.18
CA LEU A 106 14.88 14.34 22.57
C LEU A 106 14.79 15.31 21.40
N LYS A 107 15.27 14.89 20.23
CA LYS A 107 15.37 15.74 19.04
C LYS A 107 15.03 14.93 17.79
N VAL A 108 14.10 15.46 17.00
CA VAL A 108 13.81 14.97 15.65
C VAL A 108 14.88 15.52 14.70
N GLU A 109 15.56 14.64 13.97
CA GLU A 109 16.63 15.02 13.05
C GLU A 109 16.31 14.66 11.60
N LYS A 110 15.52 13.61 11.37
CA LYS A 110 15.07 13.19 10.04
C LYS A 110 13.62 12.74 10.06
N VAL A 111 12.93 13.00 8.95
CA VAL A 111 11.57 12.51 8.68
C VAL A 111 11.54 12.03 7.24
N ASN A 112 11.26 10.73 7.03
CA ASN A 112 11.23 10.07 5.72
C ASN A 112 12.52 10.23 4.87
N GLY A 113 13.66 10.38 5.56
CA GLY A 113 14.97 10.59 4.94
C GLY A 113 15.31 12.05 4.64
N ASP A 114 14.36 12.97 4.80
CA ASP A 114 14.54 14.42 4.65
C ASP A 114 14.67 15.12 6.01
N THR A 115 15.02 16.41 5.99
CA THR A 115 14.99 17.28 7.18
C THR A 115 13.55 17.51 7.66
N PRO A 116 13.30 17.65 8.97
CA PRO A 116 11.95 17.82 9.52
C PRO A 116 11.20 19.02 8.94
N GLU A 117 11.90 20.10 8.63
CA GLU A 117 11.33 21.32 8.04
C GLU A 117 10.73 21.03 6.66
N LYS A 118 11.52 20.45 5.76
CA LYS A 118 11.09 20.05 4.42
C LYS A 118 9.96 19.01 4.46
N ALA A 119 10.02 18.04 5.38
CA ALA A 119 8.97 17.04 5.53
C ALA A 119 7.62 17.64 6.00
N GLY A 120 7.66 18.78 6.69
CA GLY A 120 6.48 19.53 7.11
C GLY A 120 5.74 20.24 5.98
N GLU A 121 6.42 20.52 4.85
CA GLU A 121 5.87 21.24 3.69
C GLU A 121 5.17 20.35 2.66
N ARG A 122 5.29 19.03 2.79
CA ARG A 122 4.70 18.08 1.82
C ARG A 122 3.16 18.09 1.90
N PRO A 123 2.47 17.89 0.77
CA PRO A 123 1.01 17.90 0.71
C PRO A 123 0.37 16.79 1.57
N HIS A 124 -0.95 16.90 1.76
CA HIS A 124 -1.74 15.81 2.32
C HIS A 124 -2.20 14.87 1.19
N PHE A 125 -1.95 13.57 1.36
CA PHE A 125 -2.29 12.55 0.37
C PHE A 125 -3.76 12.62 -0.12
N ASP A 126 -4.68 12.92 0.79
CA ASP A 126 -6.11 13.00 0.48
C ASP A 126 -6.50 14.28 -0.31
N GLU A 127 -5.62 15.29 -0.33
CA GLU A 127 -5.81 16.55 -1.08
C GLU A 127 -5.17 16.50 -2.48
N MET A 128 -4.31 15.51 -2.75
CA MET A 128 -3.62 15.34 -4.03
C MET A 128 -4.56 14.83 -5.13
N THR A 129 -4.28 15.23 -6.37
CA THR A 129 -5.17 15.02 -7.52
C THR A 129 -4.98 13.61 -8.10
N ALA A 130 -6.01 12.78 -7.99
CA ALA A 130 -5.99 11.41 -8.49
C ALA A 130 -6.23 11.36 -10.01
N VAL A 131 -5.34 10.68 -10.73
CA VAL A 131 -5.44 10.45 -12.18
C VAL A 131 -5.43 8.96 -12.52
N PHE A 132 -5.87 8.63 -13.74
CA PHE A 132 -5.81 7.24 -14.22
C PHE A 132 -4.36 6.80 -14.44
N PRO A 133 -4.02 5.53 -14.13
CA PRO A 133 -2.77 4.94 -14.57
C PRO A 133 -2.62 4.97 -16.09
N ASP A 134 -1.48 5.45 -16.56
CA ASP A 134 -1.08 5.57 -17.97
C ASP A 134 0.37 5.11 -18.20
N GLU A 135 1.04 4.62 -17.16
CA GLU A 135 2.38 4.06 -17.21
C GLU A 135 2.33 2.62 -16.68
N GLN A 136 2.67 1.66 -17.55
CA GLN A 136 2.73 0.24 -17.19
C GLN A 136 3.97 -0.05 -16.32
N ILE A 137 3.75 -0.81 -15.25
CA ILE A 137 4.77 -1.50 -14.48
C ILE A 137 5.04 -2.84 -15.19
N ILE A 138 6.16 -2.91 -15.89
CA ILE A 138 6.61 -4.10 -16.62
C ILE A 138 7.19 -5.11 -15.63
N LEU A 139 6.53 -6.24 -15.47
CA LEU A 139 6.97 -7.31 -14.57
C LEU A 139 7.89 -8.33 -15.28
N GLU A 140 7.82 -8.43 -16.60
CA GLU A 140 8.73 -9.24 -17.40
C GLU A 140 10.19 -8.85 -17.11
N THR A 141 11.03 -9.84 -16.83
CA THR A 141 12.45 -9.63 -16.51
C THR A 141 13.36 -10.43 -17.46
N GLU A 142 13.24 -11.75 -17.45
CA GLU A 142 13.94 -12.70 -18.32
C GLU A 142 12.93 -13.63 -18.99
N THR A 143 13.41 -14.66 -19.69
CA THR A 143 12.57 -15.69 -20.31
C THR A 143 11.60 -16.33 -19.30
N GLU A 144 12.08 -16.52 -18.08
CA GLU A 144 11.33 -16.98 -16.89
C GLU A 144 11.43 -15.90 -15.79
N PRO A 145 10.47 -15.79 -14.86
CA PRO A 145 9.28 -16.64 -14.74
C PRO A 145 8.15 -16.21 -15.70
N LEU A 146 7.49 -17.19 -16.33
CA LEU A 146 6.35 -16.93 -17.23
C LEU A 146 5.16 -16.22 -16.56
N SER A 147 5.02 -16.31 -15.23
CA SER A 147 3.98 -15.61 -14.45
C SER A 147 3.98 -14.11 -14.76
N THR A 148 5.13 -13.46 -14.65
CA THR A 148 5.29 -12.03 -14.89
C THR A 148 5.01 -11.64 -16.33
N ARG A 149 5.51 -12.45 -17.28
CA ARG A 149 5.29 -12.26 -18.72
C ARG A 149 3.82 -12.34 -19.10
N ILE A 150 3.08 -13.30 -18.54
CA ILE A 150 1.65 -13.47 -18.82
C ILE A 150 0.85 -12.31 -18.20
N ILE A 151 1.21 -11.84 -17.01
CA ILE A 151 0.54 -10.68 -16.37
C ILE A 151 0.66 -9.44 -17.23
N ASP A 152 1.85 -9.14 -17.75
CA ASP A 152 2.08 -7.97 -18.61
C ASP A 152 1.23 -7.95 -19.90
N LEU A 153 0.71 -9.10 -20.33
CA LEU A 153 -0.13 -9.25 -21.52
C LEU A 153 -1.62 -9.36 -21.19
N ILE A 154 -1.98 -10.04 -20.11
CA ILE A 154 -3.38 -10.42 -19.80
C ILE A 154 -4.02 -9.51 -18.75
N ALA A 155 -3.24 -9.04 -17.78
CA ALA A 155 -3.71 -8.18 -16.70
C ALA A 155 -2.63 -7.13 -16.35
N PRO A 156 -2.29 -6.24 -17.29
CA PRO A 156 -1.17 -5.31 -17.14
C PRO A 156 -1.35 -4.41 -15.92
N VAL A 157 -0.29 -4.22 -15.13
CA VAL A 157 -0.34 -3.40 -13.91
C VAL A 157 0.16 -2.00 -14.21
N GLY A 158 -0.59 -0.97 -13.85
CA GLY A 158 -0.15 0.43 -13.95
C GLY A 158 0.41 0.99 -12.64
N LYS A 159 1.13 2.12 -12.72
CA LYS A 159 1.41 2.95 -11.55
C LYS A 159 0.12 3.54 -11.01
N GLY A 160 -0.20 3.29 -9.74
CA GLY A 160 -1.47 3.66 -9.14
C GLY A 160 -2.59 2.61 -9.28
N GLN A 161 -2.27 1.39 -9.73
CA GLN A 161 -3.28 0.33 -9.94
C GLN A 161 -3.88 -0.17 -8.61
N ARG A 162 -5.17 -0.52 -8.65
CA ARG A 162 -5.89 -1.29 -7.62
C ARG A 162 -6.14 -2.70 -8.15
N GLY A 163 -5.17 -3.59 -7.95
CA GLY A 163 -5.21 -4.96 -8.44
C GLY A 163 -5.72 -5.95 -7.41
N LEU A 164 -6.54 -6.90 -7.87
CA LEU A 164 -6.99 -8.05 -7.10
C LEU A 164 -6.42 -9.33 -7.70
N ILE A 165 -5.67 -10.10 -6.91
CA ILE A 165 -5.32 -11.48 -7.23
C ILE A 165 -6.39 -12.37 -6.60
N VAL A 166 -7.33 -12.82 -7.42
CA VAL A 166 -8.47 -13.64 -6.99
C VAL A 166 -8.06 -15.10 -7.05
N ALA A 167 -8.01 -15.78 -5.90
CA ALA A 167 -7.46 -17.13 -5.84
C ALA A 167 -8.14 -17.99 -4.79
N GLN A 168 -8.38 -19.27 -5.12
CA GLN A 168 -8.69 -20.27 -4.11
C GLN A 168 -7.44 -20.63 -3.29
N PRO A 169 -7.62 -21.23 -2.10
CA PRO A 169 -6.51 -21.83 -1.36
C PRO A 169 -5.73 -22.83 -2.22
N LYS A 170 -4.40 -22.82 -2.09
CA LYS A 170 -3.44 -23.66 -2.83
C LYS A 170 -3.30 -23.39 -4.34
N ALA A 171 -3.86 -22.30 -4.87
CA ALA A 171 -3.74 -21.99 -6.30
C ALA A 171 -2.37 -21.38 -6.72
N GLY A 172 -1.48 -21.08 -5.77
CA GLY A 172 -0.12 -20.56 -6.04
C GLY A 172 0.11 -19.08 -5.73
N LYS A 173 -0.75 -18.46 -4.90
CA LYS A 173 -0.70 -17.03 -4.52
C LYS A 173 0.70 -16.57 -4.04
N THR A 174 1.32 -17.34 -3.15
CA THR A 174 2.59 -16.98 -2.49
C THR A 174 3.75 -16.96 -3.50
N TRP A 175 3.76 -17.92 -4.43
CA TRP A 175 4.74 -17.94 -5.53
C TRP A 175 4.59 -16.73 -6.43
N LEU A 176 3.36 -16.38 -6.79
CA LEU A 176 3.09 -15.22 -7.62
C LEU A 176 3.55 -13.91 -6.95
N LEU A 177 3.20 -13.68 -5.68
CA LEU A 177 3.62 -12.47 -4.97
C LEU A 177 5.14 -12.34 -4.90
N ARG A 178 5.85 -13.47 -4.74
CA ARG A 178 7.31 -13.50 -4.76
C ARG A 178 7.87 -13.14 -6.13
N ASP A 179 7.34 -13.71 -7.21
CA ASP A 179 7.76 -13.41 -8.58
C ASP A 179 7.56 -11.91 -8.89
N MET A 180 6.42 -11.33 -8.47
CA MET A 180 6.16 -9.89 -8.59
C MET A 180 7.17 -9.06 -7.79
N ALA A 181 7.44 -9.40 -6.53
CA ALA A 181 8.40 -8.68 -5.69
C ALA A 181 9.83 -8.69 -6.29
N GLN A 182 10.25 -9.82 -6.85
CA GLN A 182 11.54 -9.95 -7.53
C GLN A 182 11.60 -9.14 -8.82
N ALA A 183 10.54 -9.17 -9.62
CA ALA A 183 10.42 -8.36 -10.82
C ALA A 183 10.50 -6.86 -10.53
N LEU A 184 9.75 -6.39 -9.52
CA LEU A 184 9.78 -5.00 -9.08
C LEU A 184 11.17 -4.59 -8.60
N SER A 185 11.83 -5.42 -7.79
CA SER A 185 13.18 -5.16 -7.29
C SER A 185 14.22 -5.06 -8.41
N LYS A 186 14.03 -5.78 -9.51
CA LYS A 186 14.94 -5.80 -10.66
C LYS A 186 14.67 -4.66 -11.63
N ASN A 187 13.41 -4.46 -12.02
CA ASN A 187 13.02 -3.49 -13.04
C ASN A 187 12.86 -2.07 -12.49
N TYR A 188 12.51 -1.94 -11.21
CA TYR A 188 12.19 -0.66 -10.57
C TYR A 188 12.94 -0.48 -9.22
N PRO A 189 14.28 -0.40 -9.21
CA PRO A 189 15.06 -0.30 -7.98
C PRO A 189 14.79 0.97 -7.16
N GLN A 190 14.15 1.99 -7.74
CA GLN A 190 13.76 3.23 -7.07
C GLN A 190 12.32 3.20 -6.53
N MET A 191 11.50 2.23 -6.96
CA MET A 191 10.14 2.06 -6.45
C MET A 191 10.21 1.45 -5.06
N HIS A 192 9.47 2.03 -4.12
CA HIS A 192 9.44 1.51 -2.75
C HIS A 192 8.44 0.35 -2.69
N VAL A 193 8.94 -0.87 -2.56
CA VAL A 193 8.10 -2.06 -2.45
C VAL A 193 7.80 -2.33 -0.97
N MET A 194 6.54 -2.62 -0.67
CA MET A 194 6.08 -2.98 0.67
C MET A 194 5.30 -4.29 0.61
N ALA A 195 5.45 -5.13 1.63
CA ALA A 195 4.57 -6.27 1.85
C ALA A 195 3.76 -6.08 3.14
N VAL A 196 2.44 -6.20 3.03
CA VAL A 196 1.50 -6.15 4.14
C VAL A 196 0.85 -7.52 4.24
N LEU A 197 1.26 -8.32 5.23
CA LEU A 197 0.91 -9.72 5.37
C LEU A 197 0.01 -9.90 6.59
N ILE A 198 -1.28 -10.12 6.36
CA ILE A 198 -2.31 -10.12 7.40
C ILE A 198 -2.89 -11.52 7.54
N GLY A 199 -2.72 -12.13 8.72
CA GLY A 199 -3.28 -13.43 9.05
C GLY A 199 -2.67 -14.57 8.22
N GLU A 200 -1.44 -14.41 7.77
CA GLU A 200 -0.67 -15.45 7.07
C GLU A 200 0.18 -16.26 8.05
N ARG A 201 0.71 -17.39 7.57
CA ARG A 201 1.51 -18.29 8.41
C ARG A 201 2.93 -17.73 8.61
N PRO A 202 3.55 -17.92 9.80
CA PRO A 202 4.89 -17.41 10.08
C PRO A 202 5.97 -17.81 9.07
N GLU A 203 5.89 -19.02 8.52
CA GLU A 203 6.82 -19.50 7.49
C GLU A 203 6.68 -18.75 6.16
N GLU A 204 5.45 -18.41 5.76
CA GLU A 204 5.17 -17.62 4.54
C GLU A 204 5.64 -16.17 4.73
N VAL A 205 5.40 -15.60 5.91
CA VAL A 205 5.89 -14.26 6.29
C VAL A 205 7.42 -14.22 6.23
N THR A 206 8.09 -15.23 6.77
CA THR A 206 9.56 -15.32 6.77
C THR A 206 10.11 -15.42 5.35
N GLU A 207 9.47 -16.20 4.46
CA GLU A 207 9.87 -16.31 3.06
C GLU A 207 9.79 -14.97 2.34
N VAL A 208 8.67 -14.25 2.45
CA VAL A 208 8.52 -12.91 1.84
C VAL A 208 9.54 -11.93 2.40
N THR A 209 9.72 -11.92 3.73
CA THR A 209 10.63 -10.98 4.40
C THR A 209 12.08 -11.12 3.94
N ARG A 210 12.55 -12.34 3.69
CA ARG A 210 13.93 -12.58 3.24
C ARG A 210 14.18 -12.19 1.78
N ASN A 211 13.14 -12.15 0.97
CA ASN A 211 13.26 -11.93 -0.49
C ASN A 211 12.88 -10.52 -0.92
N LEU A 212 12.17 -9.76 -0.07
CA LEU A 212 11.72 -8.42 -0.38
C LEU A 212 12.72 -7.36 0.10
N LYS A 213 13.17 -6.50 -0.81
CA LYS A 213 13.97 -5.31 -0.49
C LYS A 213 13.04 -4.12 -0.26
N GLY A 214 12.56 -3.97 0.97
CA GLY A 214 11.62 -2.92 1.32
C GLY A 214 10.98 -3.12 2.70
N ASP A 215 9.90 -2.41 2.96
CA ASP A 215 9.20 -2.46 4.25
C ASP A 215 8.28 -3.69 4.31
N VAL A 216 8.37 -4.48 5.38
CA VAL A 216 7.47 -5.61 5.63
C VAL A 216 6.70 -5.36 6.91
N ALA A 217 5.38 -5.37 6.79
CA ALA A 217 4.44 -5.27 7.89
C ALA A 217 3.64 -6.58 7.94
N ALA A 218 3.88 -7.41 8.96
CA ALA A 218 3.23 -8.70 9.05
C ALA A 218 2.59 -8.94 10.43
N SER A 219 1.37 -9.47 10.44
CA SER A 219 0.70 -9.99 11.62
C SER A 219 0.16 -11.39 11.33
N HIS A 220 0.48 -12.33 12.21
CA HIS A 220 0.18 -13.74 12.00
C HIS A 220 -1.30 -14.06 12.24
N PHE A 221 -1.73 -15.26 11.82
CA PHE A 221 -3.14 -15.68 11.95
C PHE A 221 -3.60 -15.91 13.40
N ASP A 222 -2.68 -16.15 14.32
CA ASP A 222 -2.92 -16.39 15.74
C ASP A 222 -2.90 -15.10 16.58
N GLU A 223 -2.57 -13.96 15.98
CA GLU A 223 -2.60 -12.65 16.63
C GLU A 223 -4.02 -12.05 16.66
N PRO A 224 -4.34 -11.19 17.64
CA PRO A 224 -5.65 -10.57 17.75
C PRO A 224 -6.03 -9.72 16.52
N PRO A 225 -7.32 -9.69 16.11
CA PRO A 225 -7.79 -8.88 14.98
C PRO A 225 -7.43 -7.39 15.06
N LEU A 226 -7.36 -6.84 16.28
CA LEU A 226 -6.98 -5.44 16.49
C LEU A 226 -5.53 -5.17 16.07
N GLU A 227 -4.60 -6.09 16.34
CA GLU A 227 -3.19 -5.95 15.93
C GLU A 227 -3.04 -6.09 14.42
N GLN A 228 -3.79 -7.02 13.81
CA GLN A 228 -3.88 -7.18 12.36
C GLN A 228 -4.36 -5.89 11.66
N VAL A 229 -5.37 -5.22 12.21
CA VAL A 229 -5.84 -3.94 11.68
C VAL A 229 -4.80 -2.84 11.90
N ARG A 230 -4.26 -2.71 13.11
CA ARG A 230 -3.32 -1.64 13.46
C ARG A 230 -2.07 -1.65 12.58
N ILE A 231 -1.48 -2.83 12.37
CA ILE A 231 -0.28 -2.95 11.55
C ILE A 231 -0.56 -2.62 10.08
N ALA A 232 -1.72 -3.05 9.56
CA ALA A 232 -2.13 -2.76 8.19
C ALA A 232 -2.33 -1.26 7.98
N GLU A 233 -3.02 -0.60 8.92
CA GLU A 233 -3.25 0.85 8.88
C GLU A 233 -1.94 1.63 8.93
N LEU A 234 -1.03 1.29 9.85
CA LEU A 234 0.25 1.96 9.96
C LEU A 234 1.11 1.78 8.69
N ALA A 235 1.09 0.58 8.09
CA ALA A 235 1.80 0.30 6.84
C ALA A 235 1.20 1.07 5.64
N LEU A 236 -0.12 1.19 5.56
CA LEU A 236 -0.78 1.97 4.51
C LEU A 236 -0.56 3.47 4.71
N GLU A 237 -0.57 3.96 5.95
CA GLU A 237 -0.18 5.34 6.23
C GLU A 237 1.27 5.59 5.85
N ARG A 238 2.20 4.66 6.15
CA ARG A 238 3.59 4.72 5.68
C ARG A 238 3.68 4.85 4.16
N ALA A 239 2.91 4.04 3.42
CA ALA A 239 2.86 4.13 1.97
C ALA A 239 2.42 5.52 1.49
N LYS A 240 1.36 6.09 2.09
CA LYS A 240 0.90 7.46 1.79
C LYS A 240 1.98 8.51 2.09
N ARG A 241 2.66 8.41 3.24
CA ARG A 241 3.73 9.35 3.62
C ARG A 241 4.87 9.39 2.59
N LEU A 242 5.20 8.24 2.00
CA LEU A 242 6.21 8.13 0.94
C LEU A 242 5.73 8.73 -0.38
N VAL A 243 4.46 8.51 -0.73
CA VAL A 243 3.86 9.09 -1.94
C VAL A 243 3.73 10.61 -1.84
N GLU A 244 3.40 11.16 -0.67
CA GLU A 244 3.42 12.61 -0.41
C GLU A 244 4.81 13.24 -0.65
N SER A 245 5.88 12.44 -0.57
CA SER A 245 7.25 12.82 -0.91
C SER A 245 7.62 12.56 -2.38
N GLY A 246 6.63 12.28 -3.24
CA GLY A 246 6.79 12.07 -4.68
C GLY A 246 7.32 10.69 -5.08
N ARG A 247 7.31 9.69 -4.19
CA ARG A 247 7.77 8.34 -4.51
C ARG A 247 6.68 7.48 -5.13
N ASP A 248 7.08 6.56 -6.02
CA ASP A 248 6.24 5.45 -6.46
C ASP A 248 6.33 4.31 -5.43
N VAL A 249 5.19 3.89 -4.91
CA VAL A 249 5.08 2.85 -3.87
C VAL A 249 4.23 1.69 -4.38
N PHE A 250 4.73 0.47 -4.21
CA PHE A 250 4.01 -0.75 -4.56
C PHE A 250 3.76 -1.59 -3.32
N VAL A 251 2.50 -1.81 -2.97
CA VAL A 251 2.10 -2.60 -1.81
C VAL A 251 1.54 -3.95 -2.29
N LEU A 252 2.20 -5.03 -1.85
CA LEU A 252 1.70 -6.40 -1.94
C LEU A 252 0.92 -6.71 -0.65
N LEU A 253 -0.41 -6.84 -0.76
CA LEU A 253 -1.30 -7.04 0.40
C LEU A 253 -1.85 -8.48 0.43
N ASP A 254 -1.34 -9.33 1.32
CA ASP A 254 -1.79 -10.72 1.48
C ASP A 254 -2.40 -10.93 2.87
N SER A 255 -3.72 -10.85 3.08
CA SER A 255 -4.76 -10.67 2.06
C SER A 255 -5.77 -9.59 2.42
N ILE A 256 -6.40 -9.01 1.40
CA ILE A 256 -7.53 -8.08 1.55
C ILE A 256 -8.67 -8.77 2.30
N THR A 257 -8.94 -10.05 1.99
CA THR A 257 -10.00 -10.82 2.64
C THR A 257 -9.79 -10.94 4.14
N ARG A 258 -8.57 -11.25 4.58
CA ARG A 258 -8.25 -11.36 6.01
C ARG A 258 -8.30 -10.01 6.71
N LEU A 259 -7.84 -8.94 6.07
CA LEU A 259 -7.97 -7.58 6.60
C LEU A 259 -9.44 -7.18 6.79
N ALA A 260 -10.30 -7.42 5.79
CA ALA A 260 -11.74 -7.15 5.88
C ALA A 260 -12.41 -7.98 6.99
N ARG A 261 -12.03 -9.25 7.16
CA ARG A 261 -12.48 -10.08 8.28
C ARG A 261 -12.06 -9.48 9.63
N ALA A 262 -10.83 -9.02 9.76
CA ALA A 262 -10.33 -8.41 10.99
C ALA A 262 -11.12 -7.14 11.35
N TYR A 263 -11.39 -6.26 10.37
CA TYR A 263 -12.26 -5.08 10.56
C TYR A 263 -13.67 -5.46 11.03
N ASN A 264 -14.26 -6.51 10.46
CA ASN A 264 -15.58 -6.99 10.88
C ASN A 264 -15.59 -7.54 12.31
N LEU A 265 -14.51 -8.18 12.75
CA LEU A 265 -14.40 -8.69 14.12
C LEU A 265 -14.24 -7.56 15.15
N ILE A 266 -13.57 -6.45 14.81
CA ILE A 266 -13.40 -5.31 15.73
C ILE A 266 -14.57 -4.33 15.73
N GLY A 267 -15.33 -4.25 14.64
CA GLY A 267 -16.39 -3.25 14.45
C GLY A 267 -17.62 -3.40 15.35
N GLY A 268 -17.76 -4.54 16.03
CA GLY A 268 -18.93 -4.86 16.85
C GLY A 268 -20.21 -5.06 16.03
N ASN A 269 -21.23 -5.66 16.64
CA ASN A 269 -22.53 -5.89 15.99
C ASN A 269 -23.30 -4.57 15.86
N SER A 270 -23.02 -3.76 14.84
CA SER A 270 -24.00 -2.78 14.38
C SER A 270 -25.18 -3.58 13.83
N GLY A 271 -26.38 -3.38 14.40
CA GLY A 271 -27.56 -4.25 14.20
C GLY A 271 -28.11 -4.37 12.76
N ARG A 272 -27.35 -3.96 11.74
CA ARG A 272 -27.61 -4.14 10.31
C ARG A 272 -26.58 -5.08 9.71
N MET A 273 -26.71 -6.38 10.00
CA MET A 273 -25.95 -7.40 9.29
C MET A 273 -26.49 -7.57 7.87
N LEU A 274 -25.61 -7.61 6.88
CA LEU A 274 -25.92 -8.10 5.54
C LEU A 274 -26.20 -9.62 5.60
N SER A 275 -26.87 -10.16 4.59
CA SER A 275 -27.02 -11.61 4.47
C SER A 275 -25.62 -12.24 4.47
N GLY A 276 -25.37 -13.24 5.33
CA GLY A 276 -24.04 -13.85 5.48
C GLY A 276 -23.20 -13.39 6.68
N GLY A 277 -23.75 -12.57 7.58
CA GLY A 277 -23.11 -12.25 8.88
C GLY A 277 -22.06 -11.14 8.81
N PHE A 278 -22.15 -10.28 7.81
CA PHE A 278 -21.16 -9.25 7.52
C PHE A 278 -21.78 -7.85 7.65
N SER A 279 -21.18 -6.95 8.40
CA SER A 279 -21.70 -5.57 8.51
C SER A 279 -21.24 -4.73 7.32
N ALA A 280 -22.17 -4.00 6.68
CA ALA A 280 -21.83 -3.07 5.60
C ALA A 280 -20.88 -1.95 6.08
N GLU A 281 -20.97 -1.58 7.36
CA GLU A 281 -20.10 -0.56 7.96
C GLU A 281 -18.68 -1.10 8.20
N ALA A 282 -18.56 -2.40 8.49
CA ALA A 282 -17.27 -3.03 8.76
C ALA A 282 -16.35 -3.13 7.54
N ILE A 283 -16.89 -3.14 6.32
CA ILE A 283 -16.06 -3.20 5.11
C ILE A 283 -15.54 -1.85 4.66
N TYR A 284 -16.17 -0.78 5.11
CA TYR A 284 -15.84 0.57 4.67
C TYR A 284 -14.36 0.94 4.92
N PRO A 285 -13.77 0.68 6.11
CA PRO A 285 -12.34 0.92 6.34
C PRO A 285 -11.45 0.15 5.36
N ALA A 286 -11.75 -1.13 5.12
CA ALA A 286 -10.99 -1.97 4.20
C ALA A 286 -11.10 -1.48 2.75
N LYS A 287 -12.29 -1.02 2.32
CA LYS A 287 -12.51 -0.39 1.01
C LYS A 287 -11.77 0.93 0.89
N LYS A 288 -11.76 1.75 1.94
CA LYS A 288 -10.99 3.01 1.97
C LYS A 288 -9.48 2.74 1.88
N ALA A 289 -8.99 1.72 2.59
CA ALA A 289 -7.61 1.26 2.54
C ALA A 289 -7.20 0.83 1.12
N PHE A 290 -7.95 -0.08 0.50
CA PHE A 290 -7.67 -0.53 -0.87
C PHE A 290 -7.87 0.58 -1.92
N GLY A 291 -8.91 1.40 -1.73
CA GLY A 291 -9.22 2.57 -2.55
C GLY A 291 -8.19 3.71 -2.45
N ALA A 292 -7.24 3.63 -1.51
CA ALA A 292 -6.15 4.57 -1.43
C ALA A 292 -5.25 4.51 -2.67
N ALA A 293 -5.12 3.34 -3.31
CA ALA A 293 -4.27 3.18 -4.48
C ALA A 293 -4.75 4.01 -5.67
N ARG A 294 -3.87 4.89 -6.13
CA ARG A 294 -4.09 5.86 -7.20
C ARG A 294 -2.75 6.44 -7.68
N LYS A 295 -2.72 6.90 -8.93
CA LYS A 295 -1.64 7.76 -9.45
C LYS A 295 -1.97 9.21 -9.11
N LEU A 296 -0.97 10.01 -8.79
CA LEU A 296 -1.14 11.42 -8.44
C LEU A 296 -0.51 12.32 -9.50
N GLU A 297 -1.17 13.43 -9.81
CA GLU A 297 -0.70 14.41 -10.80
C GLU A 297 0.53 15.17 -10.30
N GLU A 298 0.57 15.49 -9.00
CA GLU A 298 1.65 16.24 -8.35
C GLU A 298 2.95 15.43 -8.21
N GLY A 299 2.89 14.12 -8.46
CA GLY A 299 4.02 13.20 -8.39
C GLY A 299 3.80 12.01 -7.44
N GLY A 300 4.50 10.91 -7.73
CA GLY A 300 4.35 9.65 -7.02
C GLY A 300 3.07 8.88 -7.38
N SER A 301 3.01 7.65 -6.90
CA SER A 301 1.86 6.77 -7.10
C SER A 301 1.79 5.73 -6.00
N LEU A 302 0.56 5.36 -5.62
CA LEU A 302 0.31 4.23 -4.72
C LEU A 302 -0.32 3.10 -5.52
N THR A 303 0.43 2.06 -5.81
CA THR A 303 -0.09 0.81 -6.38
C THR A 303 -0.35 -0.17 -5.25
N ILE A 304 -1.55 -0.76 -5.19
CA ILE A 304 -1.88 -1.84 -4.25
C ILE A 304 -2.34 -3.04 -5.08
N VAL A 305 -1.63 -4.15 -4.95
CA VAL A 305 -2.08 -5.45 -5.45
C VAL A 305 -2.30 -6.35 -4.24
N GLY A 306 -3.55 -6.69 -4.00
CA GLY A 306 -3.92 -7.54 -2.87
C GLY A 306 -4.55 -8.85 -3.30
N THR A 307 -4.34 -9.90 -2.51
CA THR A 307 -4.99 -11.20 -2.73
C THR A 307 -6.41 -11.16 -2.15
N CYS A 308 -7.33 -11.80 -2.86
CA CYS A 308 -8.69 -12.02 -2.44
C CYS A 308 -9.00 -13.52 -2.53
N LEU A 309 -9.44 -14.09 -1.41
CA LEU A 309 -9.83 -15.49 -1.33
C LEU A 309 -11.26 -15.66 -1.86
N VAL A 310 -11.45 -16.67 -2.71
CA VAL A 310 -12.75 -17.10 -3.23
C VAL A 310 -12.88 -18.62 -3.09
N ASP A 311 -14.11 -19.13 -3.23
CA ASP A 311 -14.45 -20.56 -3.11
C ASP A 311 -13.94 -21.21 -1.82
N THR A 312 -13.93 -20.45 -0.72
CA THR A 312 -13.51 -20.93 0.60
C THR A 312 -14.61 -21.72 1.33
N GLY A 313 -15.82 -21.72 0.77
CA GLY A 313 -17.04 -22.19 1.42
C GLY A 313 -17.65 -21.18 2.40
N SER A 314 -17.06 -19.99 2.55
CA SER A 314 -17.56 -18.91 3.39
C SER A 314 -18.31 -17.86 2.57
N ARG A 315 -19.62 -17.73 2.79
CA ARG A 315 -20.42 -16.64 2.17
C ARG A 315 -19.88 -15.24 2.47
N MET A 316 -19.22 -15.08 3.61
CA MET A 316 -18.58 -13.81 3.98
C MET A 316 -17.46 -13.45 2.99
N ASP A 317 -16.67 -14.43 2.54
CA ASP A 317 -15.57 -14.17 1.61
C ASP A 317 -16.10 -13.82 0.22
N ASP A 318 -17.16 -14.49 -0.22
CA ASP A 318 -17.84 -14.19 -1.48
C ASP A 318 -18.34 -12.73 -1.51
N LEU A 319 -18.97 -12.28 -0.41
CA LEU A 319 -19.44 -10.89 -0.28
C LEU A 319 -18.28 -9.88 -0.22
N ILE A 320 -17.21 -10.20 0.49
CA ILE A 320 -16.01 -9.38 0.52
C ILE A 320 -15.47 -9.22 -0.91
N TYR A 321 -15.33 -10.32 -1.65
CA TYR A 321 -14.85 -10.28 -3.03
C TYR A 321 -15.72 -9.39 -3.91
N GLU A 322 -17.05 -9.55 -3.89
CA GLU A 322 -17.97 -8.73 -4.70
C GLU A 322 -17.85 -7.23 -4.38
N GLU A 323 -17.68 -6.86 -3.12
CA GLU A 323 -17.49 -5.47 -2.70
C GLU A 323 -16.15 -4.87 -3.17
N PHE A 324 -15.09 -5.67 -3.20
CA PHE A 324 -13.78 -5.25 -3.69
C PHE A 324 -13.68 -5.25 -5.22
N LYS A 325 -14.41 -6.13 -5.90
CA LYS A 325 -14.51 -6.17 -7.37
C LYS A 325 -14.98 -4.85 -7.97
N GLY A 326 -15.95 -4.19 -7.33
CA GLY A 326 -16.41 -2.86 -7.72
C GLY A 326 -15.39 -1.74 -7.47
N THR A 327 -14.48 -1.95 -6.52
CA THR A 327 -13.48 -0.97 -6.08
C THR A 327 -12.17 -1.06 -6.89
N GLY A 328 -11.79 -2.29 -7.25
CA GLY A 328 -10.62 -2.60 -8.06
C GLY A 328 -10.76 -2.22 -9.53
N ASN A 329 -9.63 -2.15 -10.21
CA ASN A 329 -9.56 -1.90 -11.66
C ASN A 329 -8.64 -2.87 -12.41
N MET A 330 -8.04 -3.84 -11.73
CA MET A 330 -7.38 -5.01 -12.32
C MET A 330 -7.77 -6.26 -11.54
N GLU A 331 -8.04 -7.35 -12.25
CA GLU A 331 -8.31 -8.66 -11.68
C GLU A 331 -7.43 -9.70 -12.37
N LEU A 332 -6.70 -10.49 -11.58
CA LEU A 332 -5.97 -11.67 -12.01
C LEU A 332 -6.52 -12.88 -11.27
N HIS A 333 -7.21 -13.75 -12.00
CA HIS A 333 -7.85 -14.94 -11.44
C HIS A 333 -6.93 -16.14 -11.55
N LEU A 334 -6.77 -16.85 -10.44
CA LEU A 334 -6.08 -18.13 -10.38
C LEU A 334 -7.11 -19.25 -10.35
N ASP A 335 -6.86 -20.31 -11.10
CA ASP A 335 -7.72 -21.48 -11.19
C ASP A 335 -7.07 -22.69 -10.51
N ARG A 336 -7.68 -23.14 -9.42
CA ARG A 336 -7.27 -24.33 -8.69
C ARG A 336 -7.22 -25.60 -9.56
N ARG A 337 -8.09 -25.75 -10.57
CA ARG A 337 -8.09 -26.92 -11.47
C ARG A 337 -6.76 -27.06 -12.22
N LEU A 338 -6.18 -25.94 -12.65
CA LEU A 338 -4.86 -25.90 -13.29
C LEU A 338 -3.76 -26.27 -12.28
N ALA A 339 -3.82 -25.72 -11.06
CA ALA A 339 -2.84 -26.01 -10.01
C ALA A 339 -2.86 -27.48 -9.55
N ASP A 340 -4.04 -28.09 -9.44
CA ASP A 340 -4.21 -29.51 -9.11
C ASP A 340 -3.61 -30.42 -10.20
N ARG A 341 -3.66 -29.99 -11.47
CA ARG A 341 -2.97 -30.63 -12.62
C ARG A 341 -1.49 -30.25 -12.76
N ARG A 342 -0.94 -29.44 -11.85
CA ARG A 342 0.46 -28.95 -11.87
C ARG A 342 0.80 -28.04 -13.06
N ILE A 343 -0.19 -27.34 -13.60
CA ILE A 343 0.00 -26.35 -14.65
C ILE A 343 0.18 -24.98 -13.99
N TYR A 344 1.37 -24.39 -14.14
CA TYR A 344 1.73 -23.10 -13.57
C TYR A 344 2.36 -22.17 -14.63
N PRO A 345 2.06 -20.85 -14.59
CA PRO A 345 1.14 -20.19 -13.66
C PRO A 345 -0.32 -20.58 -13.90
N ALA A 346 -1.07 -20.79 -12.82
CA ALA A 346 -2.44 -21.31 -12.85
C ALA A 346 -3.45 -20.18 -13.13
N PHE A 347 -3.25 -19.38 -14.18
CA PHE A 347 -4.10 -18.23 -14.48
C PHE A 347 -5.32 -18.61 -15.32
N ASN A 348 -6.48 -18.08 -14.93
CA ASN A 348 -7.65 -18.05 -15.79
C ASN A 348 -7.59 -16.81 -16.70
N LEU A 349 -7.16 -17.05 -17.95
CA LEU A 349 -6.79 -15.99 -18.88
C LEU A 349 -7.98 -15.18 -19.42
N LEU A 350 -9.21 -15.73 -19.42
CA LEU A 350 -10.38 -15.04 -19.99
C LEU A 350 -11.01 -14.05 -19.03
N VAL A 351 -11.13 -14.43 -17.76
CA VAL A 351 -11.76 -13.59 -16.74
C VAL A 351 -10.78 -12.56 -16.17
N SER A 352 -9.47 -12.76 -16.38
CA SER A 352 -8.43 -11.82 -15.97
C SER A 352 -8.32 -10.64 -16.94
N GLY A 353 -8.12 -9.44 -16.39
CA GLY A 353 -8.07 -8.23 -17.19
C GLY A 353 -7.82 -6.97 -16.38
N THR A 354 -7.54 -5.88 -17.09
CA THR A 354 -7.35 -4.55 -16.51
C THR A 354 -8.25 -3.54 -17.20
N ARG A 355 -8.98 -2.73 -16.42
CA ARG A 355 -9.78 -1.63 -16.96
C ARG A 355 -8.84 -0.52 -17.43
N GLY A 356 -9.08 0.00 -18.63
CA GLY A 356 -8.23 1.04 -19.23
C GLY A 356 -6.89 0.51 -19.74
N GLU A 357 -6.79 -0.79 -20.05
CA GLU A 357 -5.54 -1.42 -20.52
C GLU A 357 -4.99 -0.82 -21.81
N GLU A 358 -5.80 -0.11 -22.61
CA GLU A 358 -5.34 0.62 -23.80
C GLU A 358 -4.29 1.67 -23.49
N LYS A 359 -4.33 2.28 -22.29
CA LYS A 359 -3.33 3.26 -21.84
C LYS A 359 -2.02 2.60 -21.43
N LEU A 360 -2.08 1.34 -20.99
CA LEU A 360 -0.92 0.60 -20.48
C LEU A 360 -0.20 -0.15 -21.61
N LEU A 361 -0.95 -0.86 -22.45
CA LEU A 361 -0.40 -1.71 -23.49
C LEU A 361 0.15 -0.92 -24.69
N GLY A 362 -0.37 0.29 -24.93
CA GLY A 362 0.05 1.16 -26.03
C GLY A 362 0.11 0.41 -27.37
N LYS A 363 1.31 0.28 -27.95
CA LYS A 363 1.53 -0.39 -29.24
C LYS A 363 1.25 -1.90 -29.23
N ARG A 364 1.27 -2.55 -28.05
CA ARG A 364 0.99 -3.99 -27.93
C ARG A 364 -0.50 -4.31 -28.00
N LEU A 365 -1.38 -3.31 -27.88
CA LEU A 365 -2.83 -3.51 -27.74
C LEU A 365 -3.43 -4.38 -28.85
N GLU A 366 -3.17 -4.07 -30.12
CA GLU A 366 -3.76 -4.82 -31.25
C GLU A 366 -3.37 -6.31 -31.23
N LYS A 367 -2.10 -6.60 -30.94
CA LYS A 367 -1.58 -7.97 -30.87
C LYS A 367 -2.12 -8.71 -29.65
N VAL A 368 -2.25 -8.03 -28.51
CA VAL A 368 -2.88 -8.59 -27.31
C VAL A 368 -4.37 -8.88 -27.56
N MET A 369 -5.08 -8.01 -28.25
CA MET A 369 -6.48 -8.26 -28.64
C MET A 369 -6.60 -9.46 -29.60
N GLN A 370 -5.66 -9.63 -30.53
CA GLN A 370 -5.60 -10.83 -31.36
C GLN A 370 -5.34 -12.09 -30.52
N LEU A 371 -4.38 -12.03 -29.59
CA LEU A 371 -4.10 -13.10 -28.64
C LEU A 371 -5.38 -13.48 -27.85
N ARG A 372 -6.10 -12.50 -27.29
CA ARG A 372 -7.36 -12.75 -26.56
C ARG A 372 -8.39 -13.49 -27.43
N ARG A 373 -8.58 -13.07 -28.68
CA ARG A 373 -9.47 -13.75 -29.64
C ARG A 373 -9.02 -15.19 -29.93
N MET A 374 -7.73 -15.43 -30.10
CA MET A 374 -7.20 -16.77 -30.31
C MET A 374 -7.41 -17.67 -29.09
N LEU A 375 -7.21 -17.13 -27.88
CA LEU A 375 -7.41 -17.85 -26.62
C LEU A 375 -8.87 -18.22 -26.41
N ASP A 376 -9.81 -17.35 -26.80
CA ASP A 376 -11.26 -17.59 -26.67
C ASP A 376 -11.74 -18.79 -27.51
N LEU A 377 -11.09 -19.06 -28.64
CA LEU A 377 -11.38 -20.23 -29.49
C LEU A 377 -10.92 -21.56 -28.88
N LEU A 378 -10.05 -21.54 -27.86
CA LEU A 378 -9.51 -22.73 -27.23
C LEU A 378 -10.39 -23.21 -26.07
N GLY A 379 -10.39 -24.52 -25.83
CA GLY A 379 -11.03 -25.12 -24.65
C GLY A 379 -10.42 -24.64 -23.34
N GLU A 380 -11.26 -24.52 -22.30
CA GLU A 380 -10.89 -24.00 -20.97
C GLU A 380 -9.66 -24.73 -20.37
N ASP A 381 -9.65 -26.06 -20.45
CA ASP A 381 -8.63 -26.92 -19.84
C ASP A 381 -7.27 -26.95 -20.59
N GLU A 382 -7.21 -26.46 -21.84
CA GLU A 382 -6.01 -26.51 -22.70
C GLU A 382 -5.39 -25.13 -22.94
N ARG A 383 -6.18 -24.06 -22.83
CA ARG A 383 -5.81 -22.69 -23.20
C ARG A 383 -4.53 -22.23 -22.51
N THR A 384 -4.47 -22.34 -21.18
CA THR A 384 -3.32 -21.87 -20.38
C THR A 384 -2.08 -22.73 -20.66
N GLU A 385 -2.26 -24.04 -20.80
CA GLU A 385 -1.17 -24.96 -21.12
C GLU A 385 -0.56 -24.67 -22.50
N LEU A 386 -1.40 -24.42 -23.51
CA LEU A 386 -0.96 -24.05 -24.85
C LEU A 386 -0.22 -22.71 -24.86
N LEU A 387 -0.74 -21.71 -24.15
CA LEU A 387 -0.10 -20.40 -24.01
C LEU A 387 1.30 -20.55 -23.41
N ILE A 388 1.42 -21.26 -22.28
CA ILE A 388 2.68 -21.55 -21.61
C ILE A 388 3.64 -22.25 -22.58
N GLY A 389 3.18 -23.29 -23.28
CA GLY A 389 3.97 -24.05 -24.23
C GLY A 389 4.50 -23.21 -25.40
N LYS A 390 3.73 -22.23 -25.87
CA LYS A 390 4.19 -21.28 -26.91
C LYS A 390 5.16 -20.24 -26.35
N MET A 391 4.86 -19.64 -25.20
CA MET A 391 5.71 -18.61 -24.60
C MET A 391 7.10 -19.13 -24.22
N LYS A 392 7.21 -20.39 -23.76
CA LYS A 392 8.50 -21.08 -23.50
C LYS A 392 9.45 -21.11 -24.71
N LYS A 393 8.92 -21.01 -25.93
CA LYS A 393 9.72 -21.04 -27.17
C LYS A 393 10.26 -19.66 -27.56
N THR A 394 9.98 -18.62 -26.77
CA THR A 394 10.30 -17.22 -27.07
C THR A 394 10.98 -16.57 -25.87
N LYS A 395 11.90 -15.66 -26.13
CA LYS A 395 12.72 -15.03 -25.08
C LYS A 395 11.97 -13.94 -24.33
N ASN A 396 11.06 -13.23 -25.00
CA ASN A 396 10.30 -12.14 -24.42
C ASN A 396 8.91 -12.00 -25.05
N ASN A 397 8.10 -11.11 -24.48
CA ASN A 397 6.72 -10.87 -24.89
C ASN A 397 6.59 -10.28 -26.30
N ASP A 398 7.53 -9.43 -26.74
CA ASP A 398 7.48 -8.88 -28.09
C ASP A 398 7.72 -9.96 -29.15
N GLU A 399 8.73 -10.81 -28.96
CA GLU A 399 8.99 -11.96 -29.83
C GLU A 399 7.80 -12.94 -29.85
N PHE A 400 7.18 -13.16 -28.68
CA PHE A 400 5.96 -13.96 -28.58
C PHE A 400 4.82 -13.37 -29.40
N LEU A 401 4.48 -12.08 -29.21
CA LEU A 401 3.39 -11.43 -29.93
C LEU A 401 3.66 -11.39 -31.44
N ASP A 402 4.92 -11.18 -31.87
CA ASP A 402 5.31 -11.21 -33.28
C ASP A 402 5.10 -12.60 -33.90
N SER A 403 5.38 -13.67 -33.14
CA SER A 403 5.19 -15.05 -33.61
C SER A 403 3.73 -15.40 -33.92
N LEU A 404 2.77 -14.73 -33.26
CA LEU A 404 1.33 -14.94 -33.48
C LEU A 404 0.87 -14.33 -34.80
N THR A 405 1.46 -13.19 -35.19
CA THR A 405 1.10 -12.51 -36.44
C THR A 405 1.64 -13.20 -37.70
N LYS A 406 2.74 -13.94 -37.58
CA LYS A 406 3.33 -14.70 -38.71
C LYS A 406 2.63 -16.02 -39.00
N ALA A 407 1.79 -16.50 -38.09
CA ALA A 407 1.07 -17.77 -38.20
C ALA A 407 -0.36 -17.62 -38.74
N GLY A 408 -0.72 -16.44 -39.24
CA GLY A 408 -2.01 -16.12 -39.86
C GLY A 408 -1.98 -16.20 -41.37
#